data_AF-S4Y9I0-F1
#
_entry.id   AF-S4Y9I0-F1
#
_cell.length_a   1.000
_cell.length_b   1.000
_cell.length_c   1.000
_cell.angle_alpha   90.00
_cell.angle_beta   90.00
_cell.angle_gamma   90.00
#
_symmetry.space_group_name_H-M   'P 1'
#
loop_
_entity.id
_entity.type
_entity.pdbx_description
1 polymer ?
#
loop_
_entity_poly.entity_id
_entity_poly.type
_entity_poly.pdbx_seq_one_letter_code
_entity_poly.pdbx_strand_id
1 'polypeptide(L)'
;MDYERFVEEVQRRAGFEGRDEAERAIAVAARTLGERLLEQEAVAVAGGLPGPVAAAVRGAAYQGDFDRDELYDRIARREGAPRRFGMEHAQAVCQVIGEALPEAERLRLQRHLPDWADLFTPRAAGAPPPRPVHAPAPPEVGHGSTLATGRPGSRHPLSEAHPATAHAGSVARSDEPHAETKLSSSRGLTQERLGDTLAEGRPGPERPVSETQR
;
A
#
# COMPACT_ATOMS: atom_id res chain seq x y z
N MET A 1 -13.08 11.08 -22.48
CA MET A 1 -12.25 12.00 -21.67
C MET A 1 -12.61 13.43 -22.06
N ASP A 2 -12.78 14.36 -21.12
CA ASP A 2 -12.97 15.79 -21.45
C ASP A 2 -11.63 16.50 -21.74
N TYR A 3 -11.67 17.75 -22.18
CA TYR A 3 -10.46 18.50 -22.55
C TYR A 3 -9.61 18.90 -21.34
N GLU A 4 -10.23 19.27 -20.22
CA GLU A 4 -9.49 19.70 -19.02
C GLU A 4 -8.65 18.55 -18.47
N ARG A 5 -9.28 17.38 -18.29
CA ARG A 5 -8.58 16.15 -17.87
C ARG A 5 -7.51 15.73 -18.87
N PHE A 6 -7.73 15.91 -20.17
CA PHE A 6 -6.73 15.60 -21.18
C PHE A 6 -5.49 16.47 -21.00
N VAL A 7 -5.67 17.78 -20.82
CA VAL A 7 -4.57 18.73 -20.59
C VAL A 7 -3.84 18.42 -19.29
N GLU A 8 -4.56 18.15 -18.20
CA GLU A 8 -3.97 17.76 -16.90
C GLU A 8 -3.12 16.49 -17.00
N GLU A 9 -3.61 15.46 -17.72
CA GLU A 9 -2.87 14.21 -17.91
C GLU A 9 -1.59 14.42 -18.71
N VAL A 10 -1.62 15.25 -19.76
CA VAL A 10 -0.42 15.58 -20.54
C VAL A 10 0.55 16.42 -19.71
N GLN A 11 0.06 17.45 -19.02
CA GLN A 11 0.85 18.31 -18.13
C GLN A 11 1.61 17.48 -17.09
N ARG A 12 0.90 16.58 -16.40
CA ARG A 12 1.48 15.70 -15.39
C ARG A 12 2.53 14.75 -15.95
N ARG A 13 2.38 14.28 -17.20
CA ARG A 13 3.29 13.29 -17.81
C ARG A 13 4.55 13.91 -18.40
N ALA A 14 4.41 15.07 -19.04
CA ALA A 14 5.53 15.80 -19.64
C ALA A 14 6.20 16.77 -18.68
N GLY A 15 5.67 16.95 -17.46
CA GLY A 15 6.26 17.80 -16.44
C GLY A 15 6.17 19.30 -16.75
N PHE A 16 5.14 19.74 -17.49
CA PHE A 16 4.95 21.15 -17.81
C PHE A 16 4.61 21.97 -16.57
N GLU A 17 5.28 23.13 -16.42
CA GLU A 17 5.03 24.04 -15.29
C GLU A 17 3.68 24.75 -15.46
N GLY A 18 3.33 25.06 -16.70
CA GLY A 18 2.11 25.79 -17.05
C GLY A 18 1.16 25.00 -17.93
N ARG A 19 -0.15 25.27 -17.75
CA ARG A 19 -1.20 24.76 -18.63
C ARG A 19 -0.97 25.15 -20.09
N ASP A 20 -0.56 26.39 -20.34
CA ASP A 20 -0.34 26.90 -21.70
C ASP A 20 0.75 26.14 -22.46
N GLU A 21 1.78 25.66 -21.76
CA GLU A 21 2.83 24.82 -22.36
C GLU A 21 2.27 23.46 -22.79
N ALA A 22 1.48 22.84 -21.92
CA ALA A 22 0.79 21.60 -22.23
C ALA A 22 -0.15 21.77 -23.42
N GLU A 23 -0.97 22.81 -23.45
CA GLU A 23 -1.90 23.07 -24.57
C GLU A 23 -1.17 23.32 -25.90
N ARG A 24 -0.03 24.04 -25.88
CA ARG A 24 0.82 24.20 -27.07
C ARG A 24 1.38 22.87 -27.54
N ALA A 25 1.93 22.06 -26.64
CA ALA A 25 2.49 20.76 -26.99
C ALA A 25 1.42 19.81 -27.54
N ILE A 26 0.22 19.81 -26.95
CA ILE A 26 -0.93 19.05 -27.43
C ILE A 26 -1.30 19.48 -28.85
N ALA A 27 -1.42 20.79 -29.11
CA ALA A 27 -1.78 21.29 -30.43
C ALA A 27 -0.74 20.92 -31.49
N VAL A 28 0.56 21.04 -31.17
CA VAL A 28 1.66 20.69 -32.08
C VAL A 28 1.69 19.19 -32.35
N ALA A 29 1.65 18.36 -31.30
CA ALA A 29 1.70 16.91 -31.44
C ALA A 29 0.45 16.35 -32.16
N ALA A 30 -0.75 16.82 -31.81
CA ALA A 30 -2.00 16.39 -32.45
C ALA A 30 -2.07 16.80 -33.93
N ARG A 31 -1.61 18.01 -34.28
CA ARG A 31 -1.49 18.43 -35.68
C ARG A 31 -0.47 17.57 -36.43
N THR A 32 0.68 17.30 -35.81
CA THR A 32 1.73 16.47 -36.44
C THR A 32 1.27 15.02 -36.62
N LEU A 33 0.49 14.46 -35.69
CA LEU A 33 -0.19 13.18 -35.89
C LEU A 33 -1.14 13.23 -37.08
N GLY A 34 -1.97 14.27 -37.19
CA GLY A 34 -2.90 14.44 -38.30
C GLY A 34 -2.21 14.52 -39.67
N GLU A 35 -1.01 15.07 -39.75
CA GLU A 35 -0.21 15.13 -41.00
C GLU A 35 0.20 13.74 -41.52
N ARG A 36 0.22 12.72 -40.64
CA ARG A 36 0.54 11.34 -41.00
C ARG A 36 -0.68 10.53 -41.43
N LEU A 37 -1.88 10.99 -41.09
CA LEU A 37 -3.15 10.28 -41.28
C LEU A 37 -3.83 10.69 -42.59
N LEU A 38 -4.46 9.73 -43.26
CA LEU A 38 -5.39 10.04 -44.34
C LEU A 38 -6.64 10.71 -43.75
N GLU A 39 -7.38 11.45 -44.58
CA GLU A 39 -8.56 12.21 -44.14
C GLU A 39 -9.56 11.36 -43.35
N GLN A 40 -9.88 10.16 -43.85
CA GLN A 40 -10.83 9.26 -43.19
C GLN A 40 -10.33 8.74 -41.83
N GLU A 41 -9.01 8.55 -41.69
CA GLU A 41 -8.38 8.11 -40.44
C GLU A 41 -8.34 9.26 -39.43
N ALA A 42 -7.99 10.46 -39.89
CA ALA A 42 -8.02 11.68 -39.07
C ALA A 42 -9.43 11.94 -38.52
N VAL A 43 -10.48 11.73 -39.34
CA VAL A 43 -11.88 11.83 -38.91
C VAL A 43 -12.23 10.77 -37.86
N ALA A 44 -11.83 9.52 -38.07
CA ALA A 44 -12.09 8.44 -37.12
C ALA A 44 -11.41 8.69 -35.77
N VAL A 45 -10.12 9.07 -35.77
CA VAL A 45 -9.37 9.41 -34.57
C VAL A 45 -9.99 10.62 -33.87
N ALA A 46 -10.32 11.67 -34.60
CA ALA A 46 -10.92 12.88 -34.03
C ALA A 46 -12.29 12.63 -33.39
N GLY A 47 -13.04 11.62 -33.85
CA GLY A 47 -14.34 11.26 -33.28
C GLY A 47 -14.28 10.81 -31.82
N GLY A 48 -13.13 10.33 -31.35
CA GLY A 48 -12.91 9.91 -29.96
C GLY A 48 -12.20 10.95 -29.08
N LEU A 49 -11.82 12.11 -29.63
CA LEU A 49 -10.98 13.08 -28.94
C LEU A 49 -11.75 14.32 -28.48
N PRO A 50 -11.26 15.02 -27.42
CA PRO A 50 -11.82 16.31 -27.03
C PRO A 50 -11.72 17.36 -28.16
N GLY A 51 -12.68 18.28 -28.21
CA GLY A 51 -12.87 19.23 -29.32
C GLY A 51 -11.60 19.91 -29.86
N PRO A 52 -10.78 20.57 -29.03
CA PRO A 52 -9.55 21.23 -29.50
C PRO A 52 -8.53 20.26 -30.10
N VAL A 53 -8.37 19.07 -29.51
CA VAL A 53 -7.46 18.02 -29.99
C VAL A 53 -7.97 17.43 -31.30
N ALA A 54 -9.27 17.13 -31.36
CA ALA A 54 -9.96 16.65 -32.56
C ALA A 54 -9.87 17.65 -33.72
N ALA A 55 -9.95 18.95 -33.43
CA ALA A 55 -9.78 20.01 -34.42
C ALA A 55 -8.34 20.10 -34.93
N ALA A 56 -7.34 19.93 -34.06
CA ALA A 56 -5.94 19.90 -34.46
C ALA A 56 -5.60 18.72 -35.37
N VAL A 57 -6.12 17.52 -35.07
CA VAL A 57 -5.94 16.33 -35.92
C VAL A 57 -6.61 16.50 -37.29
N ARG A 58 -7.88 16.92 -37.34
CA ARG A 58 -8.61 17.10 -38.61
C ARG A 58 -8.13 18.27 -39.46
N GLY A 59 -7.61 19.32 -38.83
CA GLY A 59 -7.12 20.51 -39.51
C GLY A 59 -5.74 20.34 -40.15
N ALA A 60 -5.09 19.19 -39.95
CA ALA A 60 -3.81 18.89 -40.56
C ALA A 60 -3.99 18.37 -41.99
N ALA A 61 -3.22 18.93 -42.93
CA ALA A 61 -3.12 18.39 -44.27
C ALA A 61 -2.13 17.22 -44.28
N TYR A 62 -2.49 16.10 -44.92
CA TYR A 62 -1.60 14.95 -45.07
C TYR A 62 -0.28 15.38 -45.74
N GLN A 63 0.86 15.02 -45.12
CA GLN A 63 2.22 15.38 -45.56
C GLN A 63 3.03 14.15 -45.97
N GLY A 64 2.39 13.02 -46.23
CA GLY A 64 3.06 11.78 -46.56
C GLY A 64 3.41 10.93 -45.33
N ASP A 65 4.05 9.81 -45.62
CA ASP A 65 4.49 8.87 -44.62
C ASP A 65 5.83 9.33 -44.04
N PHE A 66 5.90 9.42 -42.72
CA PHE A 66 7.13 9.68 -41.98
C PHE A 66 7.22 8.78 -40.75
N ASP A 67 8.46 8.56 -40.31
CA ASP A 67 8.76 7.66 -39.20
C ASP A 67 8.63 8.36 -37.84
N ARG A 68 8.91 7.60 -36.78
CA ARG A 68 8.83 8.07 -35.40
C ARG A 68 9.89 9.13 -35.07
N ASP A 69 11.09 9.01 -35.63
CA ASP A 69 12.17 9.96 -35.37
C ASP A 69 11.85 11.31 -36.01
N GLU A 70 11.26 11.30 -37.20
CA GLU A 70 10.77 12.50 -37.86
C GLU A 70 9.58 13.13 -37.14
N LEU A 71 8.67 12.35 -36.54
CA LEU A 71 7.63 12.86 -35.65
C LEU A 71 8.24 13.70 -34.52
N TYR A 72 9.25 13.16 -33.84
CA TYR A 72 9.92 13.85 -32.73
C TYR A 72 10.63 15.12 -33.18
N ASP A 73 11.31 15.07 -34.32
CA ASP A 73 12.00 16.22 -34.88
C ASP A 73 11.04 17.32 -35.33
N ARG A 74 9.89 16.96 -35.93
CA ARG A 74 8.84 17.92 -36.34
C ARG A 74 8.25 18.63 -35.13
N ILE A 75 7.94 17.90 -34.06
CA ILE A 75 7.41 18.47 -32.82
C ILE A 75 8.44 19.39 -32.17
N ALA A 76 9.68 18.92 -32.00
CA ALA A 76 10.78 19.72 -31.43
C ALA A 76 11.00 21.03 -32.21
N ARG A 77 11.06 20.97 -33.55
CA ARG A 77 11.23 22.14 -34.41
C ARG A 77 10.09 23.15 -34.26
N ARG A 78 8.84 22.68 -34.19
CA ARG A 78 7.64 23.54 -34.08
C ARG A 78 7.52 24.21 -32.73
N GLU A 79 7.98 23.55 -31.68
CA GLU A 79 8.01 24.10 -30.33
C GLU A 79 9.26 24.96 -30.06
N GLY A 80 10.26 24.94 -30.95
CA GLY A 80 11.54 25.59 -30.73
C GLY A 80 12.34 24.95 -29.59
N ALA A 81 12.11 23.65 -29.34
CA ALA A 81 12.68 22.91 -28.22
C ALA A 81 13.75 21.90 -28.69
N PRO A 82 14.69 21.50 -27.81
CA PRO A 82 15.58 20.38 -28.06
C PRO A 82 14.83 19.08 -28.39
N ARG A 83 15.40 18.24 -29.26
CA ARG A 83 14.81 16.96 -29.70
C ARG A 83 14.30 16.07 -28.56
N ARG A 84 15.02 16.01 -27.43
CA ARG A 84 14.62 15.22 -26.25
C ARG A 84 13.23 15.59 -25.73
N PHE A 85 12.90 16.88 -25.76
CA PHE A 85 11.59 17.37 -25.32
C PHE A 85 10.52 17.04 -26.37
N GLY A 86 10.83 17.20 -27.67
CA GLY A 86 9.91 16.76 -28.72
C GLY A 86 9.57 15.27 -28.63
N MET A 87 10.53 14.42 -28.28
CA MET A 87 10.30 13.00 -27.99
C MET A 87 9.39 12.79 -26.78
N GLU A 88 9.69 13.44 -25.65
CA GLU A 88 8.91 13.33 -24.42
C GLU A 88 7.46 13.81 -24.61
N HIS A 89 7.28 14.97 -25.24
CA HIS A 89 5.96 15.54 -25.51
C HIS A 89 5.16 14.67 -26.47
N ALA A 90 5.80 14.14 -27.53
CA ALA A 90 5.15 13.21 -28.45
C ALA A 90 4.66 11.96 -27.72
N GLN A 91 5.52 11.35 -26.88
CA GLN A 91 5.15 10.15 -26.12
C GLN A 91 4.01 10.43 -25.14
N ALA A 92 4.10 11.53 -24.36
CA ALA A 92 3.06 11.90 -23.41
C ALA A 92 1.72 12.15 -24.10
N VAL A 93 1.70 12.95 -25.18
CA VAL A 93 0.46 13.28 -25.91
C VAL A 93 -0.12 12.06 -26.61
N CYS A 94 0.68 11.28 -27.35
CA CYS A 94 0.20 10.07 -28.03
C CYS A 94 -0.37 9.04 -27.06
N GLN A 95 0.22 8.91 -25.86
CA GLN A 95 -0.29 8.00 -24.85
C GLN A 95 -1.66 8.45 -24.32
N VAL A 96 -1.83 9.75 -24.04
CA VAL A 96 -3.12 10.30 -23.60
C VAL A 96 -4.16 10.24 -24.73
N ILE A 97 -3.77 10.41 -26.00
CA ILE A 97 -4.62 10.14 -27.16
C ILE A 97 -5.09 8.67 -27.12
N GLY A 98 -4.17 7.73 -26.91
CA GLY A 98 -4.49 6.31 -26.79
C GLY A 98 -5.50 6.02 -25.68
N GLU A 99 -5.39 6.69 -24.53
CA GLU A 99 -6.33 6.55 -23.41
C GLU A 99 -7.68 7.24 -23.62
N ALA A 100 -7.70 8.33 -24.40
CA ALA A 100 -8.92 9.06 -24.70
C ALA A 100 -9.78 8.35 -25.75
N LEU A 101 -9.15 7.62 -26.68
CA LEU A 101 -9.82 6.92 -27.76
C LEU A 101 -10.62 5.70 -27.26
N PRO A 102 -11.80 5.42 -27.85
CA PRO A 102 -12.45 4.12 -27.72
C PRO A 102 -11.51 2.99 -28.15
N GLU A 103 -11.58 1.85 -27.47
CA GLU A 103 -10.67 0.72 -27.71
C GLU A 103 -10.61 0.29 -29.19
N ALA A 104 -11.76 0.21 -29.86
CA ALA A 104 -11.84 -0.18 -31.26
C ALA A 104 -11.08 0.79 -32.20
N GLU A 105 -11.19 2.10 -31.94
CA GLU A 105 -10.51 3.13 -32.74
C GLU A 105 -9.02 3.16 -32.44
N ARG A 106 -8.63 3.00 -31.17
CA ARG A 106 -7.22 2.83 -30.79
C ARG A 106 -6.58 1.63 -31.49
N LEU A 107 -7.23 0.47 -31.46
CA LEU A 107 -6.72 -0.75 -32.12
C LEU A 107 -6.67 -0.60 -33.64
N ARG A 108 -7.61 0.14 -34.24
CA ARG A 108 -7.56 0.50 -35.67
C ARG A 108 -6.35 1.40 -35.96
N LEU A 109 -6.13 2.45 -35.17
CA LEU A 109 -4.99 3.35 -35.30
C LEU A 109 -3.65 2.61 -35.16
N GLN A 110 -3.51 1.74 -34.16
CA GLN A 110 -2.31 0.94 -33.94
C GLN A 110 -2.02 -0.05 -35.08
N ARG A 111 -3.05 -0.60 -35.73
CA ARG A 111 -2.87 -1.45 -36.92
C ARG A 111 -2.46 -0.65 -38.15
N HIS A 112 -2.93 0.59 -38.27
CA HIS A 112 -2.57 1.47 -39.38
C HIS A 112 -1.16 2.04 -39.22
N LEU A 113 -0.75 2.33 -37.99
CA LEU A 113 0.57 2.86 -37.65
C LEU A 113 1.33 1.84 -36.76
N PRO A 114 1.77 0.69 -37.31
CA PRO A 114 2.42 -0.36 -36.52
C PRO A 114 3.71 0.16 -35.85
N ASP A 115 4.45 1.03 -36.53
CA ASP A 115 5.68 1.63 -36.02
C ASP A 115 5.45 2.61 -34.87
N TRP A 116 4.21 3.01 -34.60
CA TRP A 116 3.82 3.93 -33.51
C TRP A 116 2.87 3.26 -32.51
N ALA A 117 2.60 1.96 -32.65
CA ALA A 117 1.53 1.31 -31.90
C ALA A 117 1.72 1.37 -30.38
N ASP A 118 2.96 1.27 -29.92
CA ASP A 118 3.37 1.41 -28.52
C ASP A 118 3.08 2.80 -27.95
N LEU A 119 3.19 3.87 -28.75
CA LEU A 119 2.90 5.25 -28.32
C LEU A 119 1.44 5.43 -27.89
N PHE A 120 0.52 4.66 -28.46
CA PHE A 120 -0.91 4.72 -28.14
C PHE A 120 -1.33 3.68 -27.09
N THR A 121 -0.40 2.92 -26.53
CA THR A 121 -0.75 1.90 -25.55
C THR A 121 -1.09 2.57 -24.21
N PRO A 122 -2.34 2.41 -23.72
CA PRO A 122 -2.74 2.97 -22.44
C PRO A 122 -1.79 2.49 -21.35
N ARG A 123 -1.44 3.39 -20.41
CA ARG A 123 -0.66 2.94 -19.27
C ARG A 123 -1.52 1.94 -18.50
N ALA A 124 -1.13 0.67 -18.48
CA ALA A 124 -1.69 -0.25 -17.52
C ALA A 124 -1.50 0.39 -16.14
N ALA A 125 -2.58 0.57 -15.38
CA ALA A 125 -2.47 1.00 -14.00
C ALA A 125 -1.51 0.01 -13.33
N GLY A 126 -0.29 0.47 -13.04
CA GLY A 126 0.74 -0.38 -12.47
C GLY A 126 0.13 -1.06 -11.26
N ALA A 127 0.33 -2.37 -11.11
CA ALA A 127 -0.08 -3.07 -9.91
C ALA A 127 0.35 -2.22 -8.71
N PRO A 128 -0.56 -1.93 -7.76
CA PRO A 128 -0.22 -1.09 -6.63
C PRO A 128 1.07 -1.64 -6.02
N PRO A 129 2.07 -0.78 -5.71
CA PRO A 129 3.33 -1.25 -5.16
C PRO A 129 3.00 -2.17 -3.99
N PRO A 130 3.69 -3.33 -3.87
CA PRO A 130 3.42 -4.26 -2.79
C PRO A 130 3.47 -3.47 -1.48
N ARG A 131 2.40 -3.54 -0.68
CA ARG A 131 2.37 -2.87 0.61
C ARG A 131 3.63 -3.31 1.37
N PRO A 132 4.46 -2.39 1.87
CA PRO A 132 5.63 -2.77 2.65
C PRO A 132 5.12 -3.62 3.81
N VAL A 133 5.43 -4.91 3.77
CA VAL A 133 5.16 -5.81 4.89
C VAL A 133 6.15 -5.37 5.95
N HIS A 134 5.67 -4.77 7.05
CA HIS A 134 6.51 -4.54 8.21
C HIS A 134 7.02 -5.91 8.66
N ALA A 135 8.29 -6.19 8.37
CA ALA A 135 8.97 -7.31 8.98
C ALA A 135 8.81 -7.14 10.50
N PRO A 136 8.50 -8.22 11.25
CA PRO A 136 8.43 -8.13 12.70
C PRO A 136 9.73 -7.51 13.19
N ALA A 137 9.63 -6.51 14.07
CA ALA A 137 10.79 -5.84 14.62
C ALA A 137 11.75 -6.91 15.17
N PRO A 138 13.06 -6.81 14.89
CA PRO A 138 14.02 -7.70 15.52
C PRO A 138 13.82 -7.61 17.04
N PRO A 139 13.96 -8.73 17.77
CA PRO A 139 13.72 -8.73 19.22
C PRO A 139 14.59 -7.65 19.86
N GLU A 140 13.96 -6.77 20.65
CA GLU A 140 14.65 -5.68 21.31
C GLU A 140 15.79 -6.26 22.16
N VAL A 141 17.03 -5.97 21.76
CA VAL A 141 18.19 -6.24 22.60
C VAL A 141 18.20 -5.19 23.70
N GLY A 142 18.50 -5.61 24.92
CA GLY A 142 18.59 -4.70 26.05
C GLY A 142 19.58 -3.57 25.76
N HIS A 143 19.20 -2.34 26.08
CA HIS A 143 20.03 -1.15 25.88
C HIS A 143 20.72 -0.71 27.18
N GLY A 144 20.45 -1.38 28.31
CA GLY A 144 21.10 -1.11 29.60
C GLY A 144 20.67 0.16 30.32
N SER A 145 19.68 0.89 29.80
CA SER A 145 19.24 2.16 30.37
C SER A 145 18.26 1.98 31.55
N THR A 146 17.62 0.81 31.66
CA THR A 146 16.70 0.50 32.75
C THR A 146 16.81 -0.97 33.16
N LEU A 147 16.48 -1.29 34.42
CA LEU A 147 16.44 -2.69 34.89
C LEU A 147 15.45 -3.55 34.10
N ALA A 148 14.39 -2.94 33.56
CA ALA A 148 13.39 -3.63 32.74
C ALA A 148 13.93 -4.04 31.36
N THR A 149 14.91 -3.35 30.81
CA THR A 149 15.45 -3.64 29.47
C THR A 149 16.63 -4.60 29.49
N GLY A 150 17.11 -5.01 30.67
CA GLY A 150 18.29 -5.87 30.79
C GLY A 150 19.60 -5.16 30.42
N ARG A 151 20.73 -5.88 30.49
CA ARG A 151 22.05 -5.32 30.17
C ARG A 151 22.15 -5.01 28.67
N PRO A 152 23.03 -4.08 28.26
CA PRO A 152 23.36 -3.86 26.85
C PRO A 152 23.68 -5.20 26.16
N GLY A 153 22.93 -5.54 25.11
CA GLY A 153 23.10 -6.78 24.33
C GLY A 153 22.47 -8.05 24.93
N SER A 154 21.82 -7.98 26.10
CA SER A 154 21.06 -9.12 26.64
C SER A 154 19.76 -9.31 25.88
N ARG A 155 19.39 -10.56 25.59
CA ARG A 155 18.10 -10.92 24.94
C ARG A 155 17.03 -11.37 25.94
N HIS A 156 17.34 -11.27 27.24
CA HIS A 156 16.48 -11.70 28.34
C HIS A 156 16.38 -10.57 29.37
N PRO A 157 15.33 -9.74 29.29
CA PRO A 157 15.12 -8.68 30.26
C PRO A 157 14.84 -9.27 31.65
N LEU A 158 15.14 -8.50 32.69
CA LEU A 158 14.97 -8.90 34.09
C LEU A 158 13.49 -9.17 34.45
N SER A 159 12.55 -8.60 33.69
CA SER A 159 11.11 -8.86 33.79
C SER A 159 10.71 -10.29 33.40
N GLU A 160 11.51 -10.95 32.56
CA GLU A 160 11.32 -12.36 32.18
C GLU A 160 12.17 -13.32 33.01
N ALA A 161 12.99 -12.79 33.93
CA ALA A 161 13.80 -13.63 34.81
C ALA A 161 12.90 -14.31 35.85
N HIS A 162 13.02 -15.63 35.95
CA HIS A 162 12.49 -16.42 37.06
C HIS A 162 13.65 -16.90 37.93
N PRO A 163 14.29 -16.01 38.71
CA PRO A 163 15.35 -16.44 39.61
C PRO A 163 14.75 -17.41 40.63
N ALA A 164 15.50 -18.46 40.95
CA ALA A 164 15.16 -19.31 42.09
C ALA A 164 15.05 -18.44 43.33
N THR A 165 14.00 -18.63 44.12
CA THR A 165 13.69 -17.82 45.32
C THR A 165 14.77 -17.91 46.40
N ALA A 166 15.73 -18.85 46.28
CA ALA A 166 16.76 -19.10 47.28
C ALA A 166 18.02 -19.78 46.68
N HIS A 167 19.20 -19.36 47.13
CA HIS A 167 20.48 -20.02 46.79
C HIS A 167 20.54 -21.46 47.32
N ALA A 168 21.43 -22.30 46.77
CA ALA A 168 21.52 -23.73 47.09
C ALA A 168 21.74 -24.04 48.59
N GLY A 169 22.37 -23.13 49.34
CA GLY A 169 22.56 -23.24 50.79
C GLY A 169 21.57 -22.46 51.64
N SER A 170 20.52 -21.86 51.05
CA SER A 170 19.58 -21.02 51.78
C SER A 170 18.49 -21.88 52.46
N VAL A 171 18.27 -21.59 53.73
CA VAL A 171 17.25 -22.22 54.58
C VAL A 171 15.83 -21.90 54.08
N ALA A 172 15.64 -20.76 53.40
CA ALA A 172 14.37 -20.35 52.79
C ALA A 172 14.02 -21.12 51.50
N ARG A 173 14.84 -22.08 51.06
CA ARG A 173 14.55 -22.94 49.91
C ARG A 173 13.56 -24.06 50.24
N SER A 174 13.47 -24.44 51.52
CA SER A 174 12.55 -25.46 51.99
C SER A 174 11.42 -24.79 52.77
N ASP A 175 10.18 -25.18 52.51
CA ASP A 175 9.03 -24.72 53.27
C ASP A 175 9.05 -25.27 54.72
N GLU A 176 9.90 -26.28 55.00
CA GLU A 176 10.09 -26.86 56.34
C GLU A 176 11.57 -27.12 56.68
N PRO A 177 12.36 -26.07 56.95
CA PRO A 177 13.81 -26.19 57.11
C PRO A 177 14.29 -26.96 58.36
N HIS A 178 13.40 -27.20 59.32
CA HIS A 178 13.70 -27.91 60.57
C HIS A 178 12.97 -29.24 60.70
N ALA A 179 12.43 -29.79 59.60
CA ALA A 179 11.68 -31.04 59.60
C ALA A 179 12.41 -32.18 60.35
N GLU A 180 13.74 -32.26 60.20
CA GLU A 180 14.56 -33.33 60.80
C GLU A 180 14.96 -33.05 62.25
N THR A 181 14.74 -31.84 62.76
CA THR A 181 14.95 -31.46 64.17
C THR A 181 13.63 -31.36 64.95
N LYS A 182 12.48 -31.50 64.27
CA LYS A 182 11.15 -31.52 64.91
C LYS A 182 10.98 -32.85 65.69
N LEU A 183 11.39 -32.87 66.95
CA LEU A 183 11.12 -33.97 67.90
C LEU A 183 9.67 -33.99 68.44
N SER A 184 8.81 -33.08 67.99
CA SER A 184 7.40 -33.04 68.39
C SER A 184 6.51 -32.70 67.21
N SER A 185 6.10 -33.73 66.47
CA SER A 185 4.80 -33.70 65.80
C SER A 185 4.09 -35.02 66.11
N SER A 186 3.36 -35.02 67.23
CA SER A 186 2.14 -35.82 67.29
C SER A 186 1.37 -35.54 66.00
N ARG A 187 1.13 -36.55 65.16
CA ARG A 187 0.13 -36.46 64.09
C ARG A 187 -1.22 -36.26 64.77
N GLY A 188 -1.57 -35.00 65.01
CA GLY A 188 -2.86 -34.59 65.54
C GLY A 188 -3.94 -35.06 64.58
N LEU A 189 -4.71 -36.06 65.01
CA LEU A 189 -5.94 -36.42 64.36
C LEU A 189 -6.98 -35.32 64.68
N THR A 190 -7.82 -35.04 63.67
CA THR A 190 -9.19 -34.49 63.77
C THR A 190 -9.47 -32.98 63.72
N GLN A 191 -8.67 -32.13 63.05
CA GLN A 191 -9.23 -30.80 62.71
C GLN A 191 -8.92 -30.27 61.31
N GLU A 192 -7.77 -30.56 60.70
CA GLU A 192 -7.50 -30.11 59.32
C GLU A 192 -8.15 -30.97 58.22
N ARG A 193 -8.62 -32.18 58.56
CA ARG A 193 -9.12 -33.15 57.56
C ARG A 193 -10.58 -32.95 57.13
N LEU A 194 -11.35 -32.12 57.83
CA LEU A 194 -12.80 -32.02 57.59
C LEU A 194 -13.25 -30.72 56.91
N GLY A 195 -12.36 -29.78 56.59
CA GLY A 195 -12.77 -28.56 55.87
C GLY A 195 -13.76 -27.65 56.61
N ASP A 196 -14.15 -28.01 57.84
CA ASP A 196 -15.08 -27.26 58.66
C ASP A 196 -14.38 -26.04 59.28
N THR A 197 -14.30 -24.98 58.49
CA THR A 197 -14.01 -23.65 59.02
C THR A 197 -15.24 -23.13 59.77
N LEU A 198 -15.04 -22.41 60.88
CA LEU A 198 -16.12 -21.77 61.68
C LEU A 198 -16.96 -20.73 60.90
N ALA A 199 -16.70 -20.54 59.61
CA ALA A 199 -17.33 -19.56 58.74
C ALA A 199 -18.55 -20.10 57.97
N GLU A 200 -18.79 -21.41 57.93
CA GLU A 200 -19.94 -21.98 57.21
C GLU A 200 -21.05 -22.38 58.20
N GLY A 201 -22.15 -21.62 58.16
CA GLY A 201 -23.33 -21.83 59.00
C GLY A 201 -24.06 -23.14 58.67
N ARG A 202 -24.50 -23.86 59.70
CA ARG A 202 -25.32 -25.07 59.56
C ARG A 202 -26.65 -24.76 58.83
N PRO A 203 -27.07 -25.56 57.84
CA PRO A 203 -28.42 -25.47 57.30
C PRO A 203 -29.42 -25.97 58.35
N GLY A 204 -30.44 -25.15 58.64
CA GLY A 204 -31.55 -25.49 59.54
C GLY A 204 -32.52 -26.51 58.93
N PRO A 205 -33.40 -27.12 59.74
CA PRO A 205 -34.24 -28.22 59.29
C PRO A 205 -35.41 -27.76 58.41
N GLU A 206 -35.68 -28.51 57.35
CA GLU A 206 -36.91 -28.41 56.55
C GLU A 206 -38.12 -28.96 57.34
N ARG A 207 -38.65 -28.19 58.30
CA ARG A 207 -40.07 -28.18 58.72
C ARG A 207 -40.30 -27.28 59.95
N PRO A 208 -41.36 -26.44 59.94
CA PRO A 208 -41.71 -25.59 61.07
C PRO A 208 -42.34 -26.38 62.24
N VAL A 209 -42.00 -25.97 63.46
CA VAL A 209 -42.28 -26.66 64.74
C VAL A 209 -43.75 -26.52 65.21
N SER A 210 -44.68 -26.19 64.33
CA SER A 210 -46.08 -25.89 64.68
C SER A 210 -47.08 -27.04 64.47
N GLU A 211 -46.65 -28.23 64.04
CA GLU A 211 -47.54 -29.39 63.93
C GLU A 211 -47.17 -30.50 64.89
N THR A 212 -47.57 -30.33 66.15
CA THR A 212 -47.89 -31.45 67.04
C THR A 212 -48.95 -30.96 68.03
N GLN A 213 -50.24 -31.16 67.71
CA GLN A 213 -51.27 -31.65 68.64
C GLN A 213 -52.68 -31.64 68.04
N ARG A 214 -53.29 -32.84 68.07
CA ARG A 214 -54.70 -33.24 67.90
C ARG A 214 -55.34 -33.22 66.52
#